data_AF-A0A6M1T821-F1
#
_entry.id   AF-A0A6M1T821-F1
#
_cell.length_a   1.000
_cell.length_b   1.000
_cell.length_c   1.000
_cell.angle_alpha   90.00
_cell.angle_beta   90.00
_cell.angle_gamma   90.00
#
_symmetry.space_group_name_H-M   'P 1'
#
loop_
_entity.id
_entity.type
_entity.pdbx_description
1 polymer ?
#
loop_
_entity_poly.entity_id
_entity_poly.type
_entity_poly.pdbx_seq_one_letter_code
_entity_poly.pdbx_strand_id
1 'polypeptide(L)'
;MMKTKLHLYSLLLLCCFLFGANMSCTNKEETIKNTQEKITDFLTTEGIDSDYILLVPNSGCPGCISTAGLFIKDHYQNKNLFVILTRISSVKTFEIRTGIQVDSTSNIIVDQQNHFLINGKNKIYPALFTWKNQRLEFKGYQKPKNDIFGYLQKKLQ
;
A
#
# COMPACT_ATOMS: atom_id res chain seq x y z
N MET A 1 2.87 49.51 38.08
CA MET A 1 3.15 48.05 38.06
C MET A 1 2.28 47.22 37.12
N MET A 2 1.47 47.81 36.21
CA MET A 2 0.47 47.05 35.42
C MET A 2 0.87 46.77 33.95
N LYS A 3 1.82 47.53 33.38
CA LYS A 3 2.20 47.43 31.95
C LYS A 3 3.14 46.26 31.62
N THR A 4 3.98 45.83 32.56
CA THR A 4 4.93 44.72 32.37
C THR A 4 4.26 43.35 32.32
N LYS A 5 3.14 43.15 33.03
CA LYS A 5 2.39 41.89 33.00
C LYS A 5 1.66 41.70 31.66
N LEU A 6 1.16 42.78 31.06
CA LEU A 6 0.41 42.73 29.79
C LEU A 6 1.28 42.31 28.60
N HIS A 7 2.54 42.79 28.54
CA HIS A 7 3.50 42.36 27.52
C HIS A 7 3.97 40.91 27.72
N LEU A 8 4.02 40.42 28.96
CA LEU A 8 4.40 39.04 29.25
C LEU A 8 3.33 38.04 28.76
N TYR A 9 2.04 38.35 28.93
CA TYR A 9 0.94 37.53 28.38
C TYR A 9 0.88 37.59 26.85
N SER A 10 1.16 38.74 26.25
CA SER A 10 1.24 38.90 24.79
C SER A 10 2.39 38.10 24.17
N LEU A 11 3.53 37.98 24.87
CA LEU A 11 4.67 37.19 24.41
C LEU A 11 4.41 35.68 24.56
N LEU A 12 3.71 35.27 25.64
CA LEU A 12 3.34 33.87 25.89
C LEU A 12 2.32 33.35 24.85
N LEU A 13 1.34 34.18 24.48
CA LEU A 13 0.33 33.85 23.46
C LEU A 13 0.92 33.72 22.04
N LEU A 14 1.95 34.51 21.74
CA LEU A 14 2.66 34.44 20.45
C LEU A 14 3.50 33.14 20.34
N CYS A 15 4.07 32.66 21.43
CA CYS A 15 4.77 31.37 21.49
C CYS A 15 3.82 30.17 21.33
N CYS A 16 2.59 30.24 21.87
CA CYS A 16 1.60 29.19 21.70
C CYS A 16 1.12 29.06 20.24
N PHE A 17 1.08 30.17 19.48
CA PHE A 17 0.70 30.16 18.06
C PHE A 17 1.77 29.53 17.16
N LEU A 18 3.05 29.64 17.53
CA LEU A 18 4.17 29.06 16.77
C LEU A 18 4.40 27.57 17.07
N PHE A 19 3.90 27.06 18.19
CA PHE A 19 3.99 25.62 18.53
C PHE A 19 2.81 24.78 18.00
N GLY A 20 1.66 25.41 17.71
CA GLY A 20 0.45 24.71 17.25
C GLY A 20 0.44 24.26 15.79
N ALA A 21 1.46 24.61 14.99
CA ALA A 21 1.47 24.36 13.53
C ALA A 21 2.13 23.03 13.11
N ASN A 22 2.66 22.22 14.04
CA ASN A 22 3.51 21.07 13.69
C ASN A 22 2.85 19.67 13.77
N MET A 23 1.53 19.55 13.91
CA MET A 23 0.85 18.24 13.94
C MET A 23 -0.25 18.13 12.88
N SER A 24 0.13 18.01 11.61
CA SER A 24 -0.82 17.48 10.60
C SER A 24 -0.14 16.87 9.37
N CYS A 25 0.87 16.02 9.58
CA CYS A 25 1.45 15.17 8.53
C CYS A 25 1.55 13.69 8.95
N THR A 26 0.75 13.24 9.92
CA THR A 26 0.93 11.94 10.58
C THR A 26 0.23 10.75 9.91
N ASN A 27 -0.79 10.94 9.07
CA ASN A 27 -1.67 9.82 8.70
C ASN A 27 -1.18 8.92 7.55
N LYS A 28 -0.35 9.40 6.61
CA LYS A 28 -0.01 8.61 5.42
C LYS A 28 1.16 7.66 5.67
N GLU A 29 2.26 8.19 6.21
CA GLU A 29 3.47 7.40 6.46
C GLU A 29 3.21 6.31 7.49
N GLU A 30 2.43 6.62 8.52
CA GLU A 30 2.02 5.65 9.55
C GLU A 30 1.23 4.46 8.96
N THR A 31 0.26 4.70 8.09
CA THR A 31 -0.52 3.61 7.46
C THR A 31 0.31 2.70 6.57
N ILE A 32 1.27 3.28 5.82
CA ILE A 32 2.18 2.52 4.98
C ILE A 32 3.10 1.68 5.87
N LYS A 33 3.67 2.27 6.92
CA LYS A 33 4.56 1.59 7.86
C LYS A 33 3.86 0.41 8.55
N ASN A 34 2.66 0.61 9.08
CA ASN A 34 1.86 -0.46 9.68
C ASN A 34 1.57 -1.59 8.67
N THR A 35 1.22 -1.23 7.43
CA THR A 35 1.02 -2.24 6.38
C THR A 35 2.32 -2.99 6.07
N GLN A 36 3.47 -2.30 6.05
CA GLN A 36 4.77 -2.94 5.82
C GLN A 36 5.11 -3.94 6.93
N GLU A 37 4.86 -3.59 8.19
CA GLU A 37 5.08 -4.47 9.34
C GLU A 37 4.24 -5.74 9.20
N LYS A 38 2.93 -5.61 8.94
CA LYS A 38 2.04 -6.76 8.74
C LYS A 38 2.44 -7.64 7.57
N ILE A 39 2.81 -7.05 6.43
CA ILE A 39 3.27 -7.82 5.27
C ILE A 39 4.59 -8.51 5.60
N THR A 40 5.52 -7.84 6.29
CA THR A 40 6.80 -8.42 6.70
C THR A 40 6.60 -9.64 7.59
N ASP A 41 5.73 -9.53 8.60
CA ASP A 41 5.41 -10.62 9.53
C ASP A 41 4.79 -11.80 8.77
N PHE A 42 3.86 -11.52 7.86
CA PHE A 42 3.22 -12.53 7.02
C PHE A 42 4.23 -13.26 6.12
N LEU A 43 5.03 -12.52 5.34
CA LEU A 43 6.02 -13.12 4.43
C LEU A 43 7.04 -13.97 5.17
N THR A 44 7.47 -13.52 6.35
CA THR A 44 8.43 -14.25 7.19
C THR A 44 7.80 -15.51 7.78
N THR A 45 6.56 -15.43 8.27
CA THR A 45 5.85 -16.56 8.89
C THR A 45 5.53 -17.66 7.87
N GLU A 46 5.06 -17.27 6.69
CA GLU A 46 4.68 -18.18 5.62
C GLU A 46 5.86 -18.64 4.74
N GLY A 47 7.07 -18.10 4.97
CA GLY A 47 8.26 -18.45 4.19
C GLY A 47 8.16 -18.05 2.71
N ILE A 48 7.52 -16.91 2.42
CA ILE A 48 7.34 -16.42 1.04
C ILE A 48 8.64 -15.76 0.55
N ASP A 49 9.21 -16.31 -0.51
CA ASP A 49 10.44 -15.84 -1.15
C ASP A 49 10.16 -15.27 -2.55
N SER A 50 9.57 -14.08 -2.57
CA SER A 50 9.31 -13.32 -3.80
C SER A 50 9.88 -11.91 -3.69
N ASP A 51 10.66 -11.48 -4.68
CA ASP A 51 11.29 -10.15 -4.71
C ASP A 51 10.29 -8.99 -4.73
N TYR A 52 9.11 -9.19 -5.32
CA TYR A 52 8.12 -8.15 -5.54
C TYR A 52 6.77 -8.54 -4.94
N ILE A 53 6.21 -7.64 -4.15
CA ILE A 53 4.90 -7.81 -3.52
C ILE A 53 3.95 -6.76 -4.08
N LEU A 54 2.92 -7.22 -4.79
CA LEU A 54 1.91 -6.38 -5.40
C LEU A 54 0.62 -6.43 -4.58
N LEU A 55 0.33 -5.33 -3.89
CA LEU A 55 -0.91 -5.16 -3.14
C LEU A 55 -1.98 -4.54 -4.05
N VAL A 56 -3.07 -5.25 -4.31
CA VAL A 56 -4.13 -4.79 -5.23
C VAL A 56 -5.45 -4.63 -4.49
N PRO A 57 -5.96 -3.39 -4.35
CA PRO A 57 -7.32 -3.15 -3.88
C PRO A 57 -8.30 -3.45 -5.01
N ASN A 58 -9.02 -4.56 -4.93
CA ASN A 58 -9.95 -5.03 -5.95
C ASN A 58 -11.36 -4.38 -5.84
N SER A 59 -11.42 -3.17 -5.27
CA SER A 59 -12.57 -2.27 -5.31
C SER A 59 -12.12 -0.79 -5.30
N GLY A 60 -12.67 0.02 -6.21
CA GLY A 60 -12.17 1.36 -6.50
C GLY A 60 -12.19 1.70 -7.99
N CYS A 61 -11.18 2.43 -8.48
CA CYS A 61 -11.08 2.88 -9.87
C CYS A 61 -11.14 1.70 -10.86
N PRO A 62 -12.19 1.59 -11.70
CA PRO A 62 -12.35 0.47 -12.63
C PRO A 62 -11.16 0.28 -13.58
N GLY A 63 -10.54 1.38 -14.02
CA GLY A 63 -9.35 1.35 -14.87
C GLY A 63 -8.16 0.72 -14.16
N CYS A 64 -7.83 1.18 -12.95
CA CYS A 64 -6.70 0.64 -12.19
C CYS A 64 -6.86 -0.85 -11.86
N ILE A 65 -8.10 -1.27 -11.54
CA ILE A 65 -8.41 -2.67 -11.25
C ILE A 65 -8.28 -3.53 -12.51
N SER A 66 -8.75 -3.02 -13.65
CA SER A 66 -8.65 -3.75 -14.92
C SER A 66 -7.20 -3.92 -15.36
N THR A 67 -6.39 -2.86 -15.27
CA THR A 67 -4.95 -2.93 -15.54
C THR A 67 -4.23 -3.89 -14.59
N ALA A 68 -4.54 -3.85 -13.29
CA ALA A 68 -3.96 -4.78 -12.33
C ALA A 68 -4.34 -6.24 -12.66
N GLY A 69 -5.60 -6.50 -13.01
CA GLY A 69 -6.06 -7.84 -13.38
C GLY A 69 -5.36 -8.40 -14.62
N LEU A 70 -5.18 -7.57 -15.66
CA LEU A 70 -4.41 -7.95 -16.85
C LEU A 70 -2.94 -8.22 -16.52
N PHE A 71 -2.31 -7.32 -15.76
CA PHE A 71 -0.93 -7.51 -15.33
C PHE A 71 -0.74 -8.80 -14.53
N ILE A 72 -1.63 -9.10 -13.57
CA ILE A 72 -1.56 -10.35 -12.81
C ILE A 72 -1.76 -11.55 -13.74
N LYS A 73 -2.73 -11.50 -14.66
CA LYS A 73 -2.96 -12.58 -15.64
C LYS A 73 -1.70 -12.93 -16.44
N ASP A 74 -0.91 -11.93 -16.82
CA ASP A 74 0.28 -12.14 -17.65
C ASP A 74 1.49 -12.61 -16.83
N HIS A 75 1.48 -12.43 -15.50
CA HIS A 75 2.66 -12.65 -14.64
C HIS A 75 2.44 -13.56 -13.43
N TYR A 76 1.23 -14.09 -13.21
CA TYR A 76 0.93 -14.89 -12.01
C TYR A 76 1.75 -16.17 -11.90
N GLN A 77 2.42 -16.63 -12.95
CA GLN A 77 3.31 -17.79 -12.87
C GLN A 77 4.74 -17.42 -12.47
N ASN A 78 5.08 -16.13 -12.40
CA ASN A 78 6.41 -15.68 -12.03
C ASN A 78 6.61 -15.79 -10.51
N LYS A 79 7.57 -16.62 -10.09
CA LYS A 79 7.89 -16.87 -8.68
C LYS A 79 8.40 -15.64 -7.93
N ASN A 80 8.92 -14.65 -8.64
CA ASN A 80 9.42 -13.40 -8.05
C ASN A 80 8.29 -12.38 -7.77
N LEU A 81 7.05 -12.69 -8.17
CA LEU A 81 5.88 -11.85 -7.94
C LEU A 81 4.92 -12.55 -6.96
N PHE A 82 4.63 -11.90 -5.84
CA PHE A 82 3.58 -12.30 -4.92
C PHE A 82 2.47 -11.24 -4.91
N VAL A 83 1.22 -11.66 -4.98
CA VAL A 83 0.05 -10.78 -5.11
C VAL A 83 -0.84 -10.90 -3.90
N ILE A 84 -1.19 -9.75 -3.31
CA ILE A 84 -2.13 -9.65 -2.19
C ILE A 84 -3.38 -8.93 -2.68
N LEU A 85 -4.50 -9.64 -2.78
CA LEU A 85 -5.79 -9.08 -3.17
C LEU A 85 -6.53 -8.59 -1.92
N THR A 86 -6.72 -7.27 -1.79
CA THR A 86 -7.53 -6.66 -0.72
C THR A 86 -8.84 -6.15 -1.27
N ARG A 87 -9.82 -5.92 -0.39
CA ARG A 87 -11.14 -5.36 -0.68
C ARG A 87 -11.83 -6.04 -1.88
N ILE A 88 -11.63 -7.35 -2.01
CA ILE A 88 -12.27 -8.16 -3.04
C ILE A 88 -13.74 -8.33 -2.69
N SER A 89 -14.63 -7.95 -3.60
CA SER A 89 -16.08 -8.17 -3.41
C SER A 89 -16.47 -9.62 -3.71
N SER A 90 -15.78 -10.26 -4.66
CA SER A 90 -15.99 -11.64 -5.05
C SER A 90 -14.72 -12.19 -5.68
N VAL A 91 -14.18 -13.26 -5.09
CA VAL A 91 -13.08 -14.04 -5.67
C VAL A 91 -13.51 -14.54 -7.05
N LYS A 92 -14.73 -15.07 -7.16
CA LYS A 92 -15.25 -15.63 -8.42
C LYS A 92 -15.25 -14.62 -9.56
N THR A 93 -15.62 -13.37 -9.29
CA THR A 93 -15.59 -12.31 -10.32
C THR A 93 -14.16 -12.01 -10.78
N PHE A 94 -13.19 -12.02 -9.87
CA PHE A 94 -11.79 -11.88 -10.22
C PHE A 94 -11.34 -13.05 -11.11
N GLU A 95 -11.62 -14.29 -10.71
CA GLU A 95 -11.26 -15.50 -11.46
C GLU A 95 -11.86 -15.51 -12.87
N ILE A 96 -13.14 -15.15 -13.02
CA ILE A 96 -13.80 -15.08 -14.34
C ILE A 96 -13.11 -14.04 -15.24
N ARG A 97 -12.74 -12.89 -14.68
CA ARG A 97 -12.11 -11.80 -15.44
C ARG A 97 -10.67 -12.12 -15.84
N THR A 98 -9.91 -12.76 -14.97
CA THR A 98 -8.48 -13.02 -15.20
C THR A 98 -8.22 -14.40 -15.81
N GLY A 99 -9.14 -15.36 -15.62
CA GLY A 99 -8.94 -16.78 -15.92
C GLY A 99 -8.08 -17.51 -14.89
N ILE A 100 -7.68 -16.85 -13.80
CA ILE A 100 -6.83 -17.43 -12.76
C ILE A 100 -7.72 -18.12 -11.74
N GLN A 101 -7.39 -19.36 -11.39
CA GLN A 101 -7.97 -20.04 -10.23
C GLN A 101 -7.14 -19.67 -9.00
N VAL A 102 -7.71 -18.87 -8.11
CA VAL A 102 -6.95 -18.28 -6.99
C VAL A 102 -6.51 -19.35 -6.01
N ASP A 103 -7.39 -20.29 -5.68
CA ASP A 103 -7.12 -21.37 -4.71
C ASP A 103 -6.02 -22.34 -5.17
N SER A 104 -5.74 -22.42 -6.47
CA SER A 104 -4.68 -23.26 -7.03
C SER A 104 -3.39 -22.50 -7.34
N THR A 105 -3.32 -21.21 -7.01
CA THR A 105 -2.20 -20.32 -7.37
C THR A 105 -1.43 -19.89 -6.12
N SER A 106 -0.21 -20.43 -5.94
CA SER A 106 0.54 -20.28 -4.69
C SER A 106 1.06 -18.87 -4.39
N ASN A 107 1.16 -18.00 -5.39
CA ASN A 107 1.68 -16.64 -5.26
C ASN A 107 0.58 -15.57 -5.31
N ILE A 108 -0.67 -15.95 -5.08
CA ILE A 108 -1.80 -15.03 -4.92
C ILE A 108 -2.52 -15.38 -3.62
N ILE A 109 -2.75 -14.38 -2.77
CA ILE A 109 -3.60 -14.52 -1.59
C ILE A 109 -4.76 -13.53 -1.60
N VAL A 110 -5.83 -13.91 -0.89
CA VAL A 110 -7.00 -13.07 -0.68
C VAL A 110 -7.05 -12.60 0.77
N ASP A 111 -6.85 -11.31 0.98
CA ASP A 111 -7.00 -10.65 2.26
C ASP A 111 -8.46 -10.24 2.49
N GLN A 112 -9.28 -11.22 2.89
CA GLN A 112 -10.71 -11.02 3.13
C GLN A 112 -10.99 -10.00 4.24
N GLN A 113 -10.13 -9.96 5.25
CA GLN A 113 -10.29 -9.11 6.44
C GLN A 113 -9.65 -7.72 6.26
N ASN A 114 -9.01 -7.45 5.12
CA ASN A 114 -8.34 -6.19 4.79
C ASN A 114 -7.22 -5.84 5.79
N HIS A 115 -6.53 -6.85 6.32
CA HIS A 115 -5.41 -6.67 7.23
C HIS A 115 -4.27 -5.86 6.62
N PHE A 116 -4.01 -6.03 5.33
CA PHE A 116 -2.95 -5.38 4.56
C PHE A 116 -3.42 -4.11 3.82
N LEU A 117 -4.65 -3.66 4.07
CA LEU A 117 -5.17 -2.47 3.38
C LEU A 117 -4.44 -1.20 3.83
N ILE A 118 -3.80 -0.52 2.88
CA ILE A 118 -3.24 0.82 3.11
C ILE A 118 -4.39 1.84 3.11
N ASN A 119 -4.67 2.39 4.29
CA ASN A 119 -5.71 3.40 4.45
C ASN A 119 -5.32 4.78 3.88
N GLY A 120 -6.32 5.66 3.72
CA GLY A 120 -6.13 7.03 3.25
C GLY A 120 -6.47 7.24 1.77
N LYS A 121 -6.00 8.37 1.20
CA LYS A 121 -6.41 8.85 -0.13
C LYS A 121 -6.03 7.90 -1.29
N ASN A 122 -5.03 7.05 -1.09
CA ASN A 122 -4.52 6.15 -2.15
C ASN A 122 -5.02 4.70 -2.03
N LYS A 123 -5.95 4.41 -1.11
CA LYS A 123 -6.49 3.06 -0.83
C LYS A 123 -7.17 2.35 -2.01
N ILE A 124 -7.30 3.04 -3.14
CA ILE A 124 -7.93 2.54 -4.37
C ILE A 124 -6.91 2.18 -5.45
N TYR A 125 -5.61 2.42 -5.21
CA TYR A 125 -4.55 2.18 -6.17
C TYR A 125 -3.74 0.95 -5.77
N PRO A 126 -3.34 0.11 -6.74
CA PRO A 126 -2.31 -0.90 -6.54
C PRO A 126 -1.04 -0.28 -5.96
N ALA A 127 -0.37 -1.00 -5.07
CA ALA A 127 0.84 -0.61 -4.39
C ALA A 127 1.93 -1.66 -4.61
N LEU A 128 3.15 -1.21 -4.85
CA LEU A 128 4.31 -2.06 -5.02
C LEU A 128 5.23 -1.97 -3.81
N PHE A 129 5.65 -3.13 -3.33
CA PHE A 129 6.75 -3.28 -2.40
C PHE A 129 7.83 -4.19 -2.98
N THR A 130 9.07 -3.99 -2.56
CA THR A 130 10.16 -4.96 -2.78
C THR A 130 10.52 -5.63 -1.48
N TRP A 131 10.77 -6.93 -1.55
CA TRP A 131 11.18 -7.76 -0.42
C TRP A 131 12.59 -8.28 -0.66
N LYS A 132 13.58 -7.76 0.08
CA LYS A 132 14.98 -8.17 -0.03
C LYS A 132 15.65 -8.15 1.33
N ASN A 133 16.44 -9.19 1.65
CA ASN A 133 17.15 -9.30 2.93
C ASN A 133 16.21 -9.10 4.14
N GLN A 134 15.04 -9.73 4.10
CA GLN A 134 13.99 -9.61 5.12
C GLN A 134 13.49 -8.17 5.37
N ARG A 135 13.68 -7.29 4.38
CA ARG A 135 13.25 -5.90 4.44
C ARG A 135 12.25 -5.61 3.34
N LEU A 136 11.06 -5.18 3.75
CA LEU A 136 10.04 -4.71 2.84
C LEU A 136 10.19 -3.20 2.61
N GLU A 137 10.30 -2.77 1.36
CA GLU A 137 10.41 -1.37 0.97
C GLU A 137 9.26 -0.96 0.04
N PHE A 138 8.55 0.10 0.39
CA PHE A 138 7.48 0.64 -0.44
C PHE A 138 8.04 1.42 -1.64
N LYS A 139 7.67 1.01 -2.87
CA LYS A 139 8.12 1.65 -4.12
C LYS A 139 7.13 2.67 -4.68
N GLY A 140 5.85 2.54 -4.36
CA GLY A 140 4.84 3.50 -4.81
C GLY A 140 3.51 2.88 -5.18
N TYR A 141 2.58 3.75 -5.59
CA TYR A 141 1.26 3.36 -6.09
C TYR A 141 1.19 3.46 -7.61
N GLN A 142 0.41 2.63 -8.28
CA GLN A 142 0.05 2.85 -9.68
C GLN A 142 -0.79 4.13 -9.80
N LYS A 143 -0.29 5.13 -10.53
CA LYS A 143 -0.96 6.42 -10.78
C LYS A 143 -0.61 6.95 -12.17
N PRO A 144 -1.36 7.92 -12.73
CA PRO A 144 -1.01 8.50 -14.04
C PRO A 144 0.42 9.02 -14.17
N LYS A 145 1.03 9.46 -13.06
CA LYS A 145 2.42 9.95 -13.01
C LYS A 145 3.42 8.94 -12.42
N ASN A 146 2.98 7.72 -12.12
CA ASN A 146 3.83 6.67 -11.56
C ASN A 146 3.37 5.29 -12.06
N ASP A 147 4.14 4.71 -12.97
CA ASP A 147 3.83 3.43 -13.60
C ASP A 147 4.62 2.27 -12.97
N ILE A 148 4.04 1.68 -11.92
CA ILE A 148 4.64 0.53 -11.24
C ILE A 148 4.53 -0.74 -12.10
N PHE A 149 3.52 -0.84 -12.97
CA PHE A 149 3.36 -2.00 -13.86
C PHE A 149 4.41 -2.02 -14.97
N GLY A 150 4.68 -0.88 -15.63
CA GLY A 150 5.78 -0.77 -16.57
C GLY A 150 7.16 -0.99 -15.92
N TYR A 151 7.33 -0.60 -14.65
CA TYR A 151 8.51 -0.95 -13.88
C TYR A 151 8.64 -2.47 -13.66
N LEU A 152 7.58 -3.12 -13.16
CA LEU A 152 7.58 -4.57 -12.90
C LEU A 152 7.77 -5.38 -14.18
N GLN A 153 7.13 -4.98 -15.29
CA GLN A 153 7.26 -5.65 -16.58
C GLN A 153 8.73 -5.80 -17.00
N LYS A 154 9.57 -4.78 -16.74
CA LYS A 154 11.01 -4.80 -17.06
C LYS A 154 11.83 -5.64 -16.07
N LYS A 155 11.29 -5.93 -14.89
CA LYS A 155 11.98 -6.66 -13.81
C LYS A 155 11.63 -8.14 -13.75
N LEU A 156 10.50 -8.52 -14.32
CA LEU A 156 9.99 -9.89 -14.37
C LEU A 156 10.29 -10.59 -15.72
N GLN A 157 10.99 -9.91 -16.63
CA GLN A 157 11.51 -10.47 -17.89
C GLN A 157 12.71 -11.37 -17.66
#